data_AF-A0AAN6TD35-F1
#
_entry.id   AF-A0AAN6TD35-F1
#
_cell.length_a   1.000
_cell.length_b   1.000
_cell.length_c   1.000
_cell.angle_alpha   90.00
_cell.angle_beta   90.00
_cell.angle_gamma   90.00
#
_symmetry.space_group_name_H-M   'P 1'
#
loop_
_entity.id
_entity.type
_entity.pdbx_description
1 polymer ?
#
loop_
_entity_poly.entity_id
_entity_poly.type
_entity_poly.pdbx_seq_one_letter_code
_entity_poly.pdbx_strand_id
1 'polypeptide(L)'
;MKFLVNNATTTDIINEWARPDRAVMASHFFWSAGTDMQKSNLGLLQTLLFGILRECPSTIPEVCPRQWSAVLQNTWQFSWTMADLLDVLRRISRLGIRPAQFCLFIDGLDEFEGDPYELCQMLKTLCELPGFKLCLSSRPLNVFEDFFGKNPATMLVIHNRTKNDIRGFVQGRMENHPRWREWSPESMTKDELINDIAERAEGVFLWAFLVTRSLREGLSNDDSPGDLRARLDRLPNDLESLFKHMLNSVDEIYHPKMAGILEIALRADCPLRWEVYAYHDQEYDDSDFYIKLPTTPITKGEHLRRYDQTRRRVNARTMGLLEVDNDGDDELAPVPRVQFLHRTVRDFLLTAEM
;
A
#
# COMPACT_ATOMS: atom_id res chain seq x y z
N MET A 1 7.04 2.53 3.95
CA MET A 1 8.23 2.06 4.69
C MET A 1 9.10 1.03 3.95
N LYS A 2 8.56 0.20 3.04
CA LYS A 2 9.31 -0.88 2.34
C LYS A 2 10.65 -0.45 1.71
N PHE A 3 10.71 0.71 1.07
CA PHE A 3 11.95 1.25 0.49
C PHE A 3 13.05 1.43 1.55
N LEU A 4 12.71 1.97 2.72
CA LEU A 4 13.69 2.25 3.78
C LEU A 4 14.31 0.95 4.31
N VAL A 5 13.49 -0.08 4.53
CA VAL A 5 13.93 -1.39 5.05
C VAL A 5 14.92 -2.08 4.10
N ASN A 6 14.74 -1.91 2.79
CA ASN A 6 15.55 -2.55 1.76
C ASN A 6 16.69 -1.66 1.23
N ASN A 7 16.86 -0.45 1.77
CA ASN A 7 17.87 0.49 1.30
C ASN A 7 19.20 0.28 2.03
N ALA A 8 20.29 0.11 1.27
CA ALA A 8 21.63 -0.12 1.81
C ALA A 8 22.10 1.01 2.74
N THR A 9 21.81 2.27 2.41
CA THR A 9 22.17 3.41 3.26
C THR A 9 21.45 3.37 4.60
N THR A 10 20.19 2.93 4.64
CA THR A 10 19.48 2.71 5.92
C THR A 10 20.20 1.65 6.76
N THR A 11 20.58 0.52 6.14
CA THR A 11 21.31 -0.55 6.81
C THR A 11 22.65 -0.06 7.36
N ASP A 12 23.40 0.74 6.61
CA ASP A 12 24.69 1.29 7.04
C ASP A 12 24.54 2.21 8.26
N ILE A 13 23.56 3.11 8.25
CA ILE A 13 23.28 4.04 9.36
C ILE A 13 22.87 3.27 10.62
N ILE A 14 22.03 2.25 10.49
CA ILE A 14 21.58 1.43 11.63
C ILE A 14 22.76 0.62 12.19
N ASN A 15 23.61 0.07 11.33
CA ASN A 15 24.82 -0.63 11.76
C ASN A 15 25.79 0.29 12.48
N GLU A 16 25.94 1.55 12.04
CA GLU A 16 26.75 2.55 12.75
C GLU A 16 26.18 2.86 14.13
N TRP A 17 24.86 3.08 14.22
CA TRP A 17 24.18 3.27 15.51
C TRP A 17 24.36 2.07 16.44
N ALA A 18 24.33 0.85 15.91
CA ALA A 18 24.41 -0.34 16.72
C ALA A 18 25.80 -0.58 17.33
N ARG A 19 26.86 0.06 16.82
CA ARG A 19 28.24 -0.20 17.27
C ARG A 19 28.43 -0.01 18.78
N PRO A 20 29.21 -0.88 19.46
CA PRO A 20 30.03 -1.98 18.91
C PRO A 20 29.24 -3.26 18.59
N ASP A 21 27.92 -3.24 18.82
CA ASP A 21 27.03 -4.37 18.59
C ASP A 21 26.59 -4.50 17.12
N ARG A 22 26.00 -5.64 16.77
CA ARG A 22 25.37 -5.94 15.48
C ARG A 22 23.96 -5.37 15.45
N ALA A 23 23.54 -4.77 14.34
CA ALA A 23 22.13 -4.45 14.16
C ALA A 23 21.32 -5.68 13.71
N VAL A 24 20.12 -5.83 14.27
CA VAL A 24 19.09 -6.75 13.80
C VAL A 24 17.89 -5.93 13.40
N MET A 25 17.49 -6.04 12.13
CA MET A 25 16.33 -5.35 11.60
C MET A 25 15.17 -6.33 11.43
N ALA A 26 13.99 -5.92 11.86
CA ALA A 26 12.75 -6.64 11.57
C ALA A 26 11.68 -5.64 11.15
N SER A 27 10.73 -6.09 10.33
CA SER A 27 9.69 -5.21 9.81
C SER A 27 8.34 -5.89 9.76
N HIS A 28 7.29 -5.13 10.03
CA HIS A 28 5.90 -5.52 9.80
C HIS A 28 5.21 -4.43 8.99
N PHE A 29 4.39 -4.85 8.03
CA PHE A 29 3.58 -3.95 7.22
C PHE A 29 2.13 -4.35 7.41
N PHE A 30 1.36 -3.50 8.08
CA PHE A 30 -0.08 -3.66 8.08
C PHE A 30 -0.60 -3.44 6.66
N TRP A 31 -1.58 -4.25 6.27
CA TRP A 31 -2.19 -4.16 4.97
C TRP A 31 -3.68 -4.41 5.11
N SER A 32 -4.49 -3.40 4.81
CA SER A 32 -5.95 -3.44 4.97
C SER A 32 -6.63 -4.51 4.10
N ALA A 33 -6.02 -4.86 2.97
CA ALA A 33 -6.47 -5.95 2.09
C ALA A 33 -5.77 -7.29 2.38
N GLY A 34 -4.95 -7.32 3.44
CA GLY A 34 -4.30 -8.53 3.94
C GLY A 34 -5.23 -9.36 4.82
N THR A 35 -4.72 -10.52 5.22
CA THR A 35 -5.40 -11.45 6.14
C THR A 35 -5.60 -10.85 7.53
N ASP A 36 -6.54 -11.39 8.30
CA ASP A 36 -6.77 -11.01 9.70
C ASP A 36 -5.49 -11.11 10.54
N MET A 37 -4.65 -12.10 10.26
CA MET A 37 -3.36 -12.23 10.94
C MET A 37 -2.45 -11.02 10.65
N GLN A 38 -2.34 -10.57 9.39
CA GLN A 38 -1.52 -9.42 9.00
C GLN A 38 -2.01 -8.10 9.61
N LYS A 39 -3.30 -8.01 9.95
CA LYS A 39 -3.93 -6.84 10.58
C LYS A 39 -3.95 -6.90 12.11
N SER A 40 -3.51 -8.01 12.72
CA SER A 40 -3.61 -8.26 14.16
C SER A 40 -2.31 -7.98 14.94
N ASN A 41 -2.47 -7.79 16.25
CA ASN A 41 -1.36 -7.67 17.21
C ASN A 41 -0.52 -8.95 17.24
N LEU A 42 -1.18 -10.11 17.11
CA LEU A 42 -0.53 -11.41 17.11
C LEU A 42 0.39 -11.55 15.90
N GLY A 43 -0.12 -11.22 14.71
CA GLY A 43 0.69 -11.27 13.49
C GLY A 43 1.84 -10.28 13.49
N LEU A 44 1.65 -9.07 14.03
CA LEU A 44 2.73 -8.10 14.24
C LEU A 44 3.86 -8.70 15.09
N LEU A 45 3.52 -9.20 16.29
CA LEU A 45 4.53 -9.75 17.20
C LEU A 45 5.19 -11.02 16.66
N GLN A 46 4.43 -11.91 16.01
CA GLN A 46 4.99 -13.11 15.39
C GLN A 46 5.95 -12.77 14.26
N THR A 47 5.60 -11.82 13.40
CA THR A 47 6.44 -11.38 12.28
C THR A 47 7.73 -10.75 12.78
N LEU A 48 7.64 -9.86 13.76
CA LEU A 48 8.82 -9.21 14.36
C LEU A 48 9.73 -10.23 15.05
N LEU A 49 9.15 -11.13 15.86
CA LEU A 49 9.92 -12.15 16.58
C LEU A 49 10.59 -13.12 15.60
N PHE A 50 9.89 -13.57 14.56
CA PHE A 50 10.45 -14.39 13.51
C PHE A 50 11.64 -13.70 12.82
N GLY A 51 11.49 -12.42 12.44
CA GLY A 51 12.55 -11.64 11.84
C GLY A 51 13.79 -11.55 12.72
N ILE A 52 13.61 -11.32 14.02
CA ILE A 52 14.71 -11.26 15.00
C ILE A 52 15.40 -12.63 15.15
N LEU A 53 14.63 -13.69 15.41
CA LEU A 53 15.19 -15.01 15.70
C LEU A 53 15.86 -15.65 14.47
N ARG A 54 15.41 -15.30 13.25
CA ARG A 54 16.07 -15.71 12.01
C ARG A 54 17.49 -15.16 11.89
N GLU A 55 17.71 -13.93 12.34
CA GLU A 55 19.03 -13.28 12.35
C GLU A 55 19.91 -13.72 13.53
N CYS A 56 19.30 -14.23 14.60
CA CYS A 56 19.99 -14.69 15.82
C CYS A 56 19.54 -16.12 16.23
N PRO A 57 19.75 -17.14 15.39
CA PRO A 57 19.23 -18.49 15.65
C PRO A 57 19.86 -19.14 16.88
N SER A 58 21.09 -18.77 17.23
CA SER A 58 21.80 -19.29 18.41
C SER A 58 21.13 -18.94 19.74
N THR A 59 20.26 -17.92 19.78
CA THR A 59 19.62 -17.47 21.02
C THR A 59 18.28 -18.15 21.27
N ILE A 60 17.72 -18.84 20.27
CA ILE A 60 16.41 -19.51 20.35
C ILE A 60 16.31 -20.43 21.59
N PRO A 61 17.31 -21.27 21.93
CA PRO A 61 17.21 -22.16 23.10
C PRO A 61 17.03 -21.40 24.43
N GLU A 62 17.60 -20.20 24.54
CA GLU A 62 17.60 -19.40 25.77
C GLU A 62 16.34 -18.55 25.91
N VAL A 63 15.90 -17.93 24.81
CA VAL A 63 14.74 -17.03 24.81
C VAL A 63 13.42 -17.78 24.69
N CYS A 64 13.42 -18.95 24.06
CA CYS A 64 12.25 -19.81 23.85
C CYS A 64 12.43 -21.23 24.45
N PRO A 65 12.81 -21.40 25.74
CA PRO A 65 13.25 -22.69 26.27
C PRO A 65 12.15 -23.76 26.27
N ARG A 66 10.89 -23.35 26.51
CA ARG A 66 9.73 -24.26 26.48
C ARG A 66 9.49 -24.79 25.07
N GLN A 67 9.46 -23.88 24.11
CA GLN A 67 9.22 -24.17 22.70
C GLN A 67 10.39 -24.98 22.12
N TRP A 68 11.62 -24.62 22.46
CA TRP A 68 12.81 -25.36 22.07
C TRP A 68 12.80 -26.80 22.61
N SER A 69 12.45 -26.99 23.89
CA SER A 69 12.32 -28.33 24.47
C SER A 69 11.22 -29.15 23.79
N ALA A 70 10.08 -28.54 23.47
CA ALA A 70 9.04 -29.22 22.70
C ALA A 70 9.57 -29.65 21.32
N VAL A 71 10.30 -28.76 20.64
CA VAL A 71 11.02 -28.98 19.36
C VAL A 71 12.12 -30.04 19.41
N LEU A 72 12.60 -30.42 20.59
CA LEU A 72 13.51 -31.56 20.72
C LEU A 72 12.77 -32.88 21.02
N GLN A 73 11.55 -32.79 21.55
CA GLN A 73 10.77 -33.94 22.03
C GLN A 73 9.71 -34.44 21.03
N ASN A 74 9.59 -33.81 19.86
CA ASN A 74 8.54 -34.11 18.87
C ASN A 74 7.11 -33.88 19.40
N THR A 75 6.95 -32.89 20.30
CA THR A 75 5.69 -32.54 20.97
C THR A 75 5.19 -31.13 20.62
N TRP A 76 5.59 -30.60 19.46
CA TRP A 76 5.23 -29.26 18.99
C TRP A 76 3.76 -29.14 18.59
N GLN A 77 2.90 -28.98 19.60
CA GLN A 77 1.49 -28.60 19.47
C GLN A 77 1.19 -27.47 20.45
N PHE A 78 1.76 -26.29 20.22
CA PHE A 78 1.47 -25.10 21.02
C PHE A 78 1.08 -23.93 20.12
N SER A 79 0.11 -23.15 20.57
CA SER A 79 -0.25 -21.87 19.99
C SER A 79 0.49 -20.75 20.73
N TRP A 80 1.07 -19.82 19.98
CA TRP A 80 1.68 -18.63 20.56
C TRP A 80 0.58 -17.66 21.01
N THR A 81 0.61 -17.26 22.28
CA THR A 81 -0.23 -16.15 22.76
C THR A 81 0.53 -14.82 22.69
N MET A 82 -0.20 -13.71 22.73
CA MET A 82 0.39 -12.36 22.85
C MET A 82 1.34 -12.25 24.06
N ALA A 83 0.94 -12.83 25.19
CA ALA A 83 1.74 -12.81 26.41
C ALA A 83 3.06 -13.58 26.23
N ASP A 84 3.02 -14.74 25.55
CA ASP A 84 4.23 -15.52 25.26
C ASP A 84 5.21 -14.74 24.37
N LEU A 85 4.71 -14.10 23.30
CA LEU A 85 5.54 -13.34 22.37
C LEU A 85 6.19 -12.12 23.04
N LEU A 86 5.43 -11.38 23.84
CA LEU A 86 5.97 -10.26 24.62
C LEU A 86 6.98 -10.73 25.67
N ASP A 87 6.76 -11.88 26.30
CA ASP A 87 7.73 -12.45 27.25
C ASP A 87 9.04 -12.82 26.55
N VAL A 88 8.98 -13.41 25.35
CA VAL A 88 10.17 -13.71 24.55
C VAL A 88 10.91 -12.43 24.16
N LEU A 89 10.22 -11.38 23.67
CA LEU A 89 10.86 -10.09 23.34
C LEU A 89 11.52 -9.45 24.56
N ARG A 90 10.89 -9.53 25.74
CA ARG A 90 11.49 -9.07 27.01
C ARG A 90 12.72 -9.89 27.37
N ARG A 91 12.72 -11.21 27.16
CA ARG A 91 13.90 -12.06 27.37
C ARG A 91 15.02 -11.70 26.41
N ILE A 92 14.72 -11.47 25.13
CA ILE A 92 15.70 -11.01 24.12
C ILE A 92 16.41 -9.74 24.59
N SER A 93 15.64 -8.76 25.08
CA SER A 93 16.21 -7.52 25.62
C SER A 93 17.04 -7.74 26.91
N ARG A 94 16.54 -8.53 27.86
CA ARG A 94 17.19 -8.74 29.18
C ARG A 94 18.42 -9.63 29.14
N LEU A 95 18.32 -10.75 28.42
CA LEU A 95 19.45 -11.66 28.25
C LEU A 95 20.58 -10.96 27.54
N GLY A 96 20.27 -9.86 26.83
CA GLY A 96 21.20 -9.10 26.05
C GLY A 96 21.80 -10.08 25.08
N ILE A 97 21.13 -10.32 23.95
CA ILE A 97 21.78 -10.91 22.78
C ILE A 97 22.95 -9.98 22.49
N ARG A 98 24.03 -10.08 23.23
CA ARG A 98 25.17 -9.20 23.17
C ARG A 98 26.10 -9.94 22.23
N PRO A 99 26.36 -9.36 21.07
CA PRO A 99 26.30 -7.93 20.82
C PRO A 99 25.23 -7.60 19.76
N ALA A 100 23.97 -7.33 20.10
CA ALA A 100 22.90 -7.01 19.14
C ALA A 100 21.93 -5.90 19.61
N GLN A 101 21.63 -4.98 18.70
CA GLN A 101 20.66 -3.89 18.83
C GLN A 101 19.54 -4.09 17.81
N PHE A 102 18.29 -3.86 18.19
CA PHE A 102 17.10 -4.16 17.40
C PHE A 102 16.47 -2.89 16.84
N CYS A 103 16.32 -2.82 15.52
CA CYS A 103 15.61 -1.75 14.83
C CYS A 103 14.36 -2.32 14.15
N LEU A 104 13.19 -1.93 14.64
CA LEU A 104 11.91 -2.45 14.17
C LEU A 104 11.19 -1.42 13.32
N PHE A 105 10.76 -1.80 12.13
CA PHE A 105 9.97 -0.96 11.23
C PHE A 105 8.53 -1.44 11.21
N ILE A 106 7.57 -0.56 11.51
CA ILE A 106 6.15 -0.90 11.53
C ILE A 106 5.39 0.12 10.69
N ASP A 107 4.84 -0.34 9.57
CA ASP A 107 4.13 0.50 8.60
C ASP A 107 2.62 0.35 8.70
N GLY A 108 1.90 1.46 8.58
CA GLY A 108 0.44 1.50 8.49
C GLY A 108 -0.27 1.21 9.82
N LEU A 109 0.11 1.86 10.93
CA LEU A 109 -0.57 1.60 12.21
C LEU A 109 -2.08 1.86 12.15
N ASP A 110 -2.56 2.76 11.28
CA ASP A 110 -3.98 3.00 11.03
C ASP A 110 -4.69 1.90 10.21
N GLU A 111 -3.97 0.85 9.80
CA GLU A 111 -4.49 -0.37 9.17
C GLU A 111 -4.61 -1.53 10.16
N PHE A 112 -4.28 -1.29 11.42
CA PHE A 112 -4.46 -2.25 12.49
C PHE A 112 -5.95 -2.48 12.80
N GLU A 113 -6.33 -3.76 12.93
CA GLU A 113 -7.66 -4.16 13.39
C GLU A 113 -7.62 -4.57 14.87
N GLY A 114 -8.18 -3.72 15.72
CA GLY A 114 -8.24 -3.89 17.17
C GLY A 114 -8.35 -2.54 17.88
N ASP A 115 -7.99 -2.47 19.15
CA ASP A 115 -7.90 -1.20 19.89
C ASP A 115 -6.56 -0.49 19.63
N PRO A 116 -6.53 0.67 18.93
CA PRO A 116 -5.30 1.41 18.68
C PRO A 116 -4.58 1.86 19.96
N TYR A 117 -5.31 2.07 21.05
CA TYR A 117 -4.74 2.46 22.34
C TYR A 117 -3.90 1.32 22.93
N GLU A 118 -4.43 0.08 22.93
CA GLU A 118 -3.69 -1.11 23.37
C GLU A 118 -2.43 -1.35 22.51
N LEU A 119 -2.54 -1.18 21.19
CA LEU A 119 -1.39 -1.24 20.28
C LEU A 119 -0.32 -0.21 20.68
N CYS A 120 -0.70 1.04 20.90
CA CYS A 120 0.24 2.10 21.28
C CYS A 120 0.93 1.81 22.63
N GLN A 121 0.18 1.31 23.62
CA GLN A 121 0.75 0.91 24.92
C GLN A 121 1.77 -0.22 24.77
N MET A 122 1.46 -1.22 23.96
CA MET A 122 2.37 -2.33 23.67
C MET A 122 3.64 -1.83 22.97
N LEU A 123 3.52 -1.02 21.91
CA LEU A 123 4.66 -0.45 21.19
C LEU A 123 5.54 0.42 22.08
N LYS A 124 4.93 1.22 22.96
CA LYS A 124 5.65 2.01 23.96
C LYS A 124 6.44 1.13 24.93
N THR A 125 5.83 0.04 25.40
CA THR A 125 6.50 -0.95 26.25
C THR A 125 7.71 -1.56 25.53
N LEU A 126 7.60 -1.81 24.21
CA LEU A 126 8.73 -2.30 23.40
C LEU A 126 9.83 -1.25 23.22
N CYS A 127 9.48 0.03 23.02
CA CYS A 127 10.46 1.13 22.94
C CYS A 127 11.26 1.32 24.24
N GLU A 128 10.65 1.00 25.39
CA GLU A 128 11.31 1.10 26.70
C GLU A 128 12.29 -0.05 26.97
N LEU A 129 12.26 -1.11 26.15
CA LEU A 129 13.20 -2.22 26.26
C LEU A 129 14.62 -1.79 25.83
N PRO A 130 15.66 -2.08 26.64
CA PRO A 130 17.04 -1.86 26.24
C PRO A 130 17.36 -2.50 24.90
N GLY A 131 17.99 -1.71 24.03
CA GLY A 131 18.44 -2.13 22.71
C GLY A 131 17.38 -2.11 21.62
N PHE A 132 16.15 -1.66 21.89
CA PHE A 132 15.10 -1.54 20.88
C PHE A 132 14.94 -0.10 20.39
N LYS A 133 14.82 0.06 19.07
CA LYS A 133 14.34 1.28 18.41
C LYS A 133 13.23 0.94 17.45
N LEU A 134 12.16 1.74 17.44
CA LEU A 134 11.03 1.56 16.56
C LEU A 134 10.95 2.75 15.58
N CYS A 135 10.69 2.45 14.31
CA CYS A 135 10.31 3.40 13.29
C CYS A 135 8.87 3.09 12.85
N LEU A 136 7.97 4.01 13.15
CA LEU A 136 6.53 3.84 13.00
C LEU A 136 6.00 4.77 11.91
N SER A 137 5.06 4.31 11.10
CA SER A 137 4.29 5.16 10.17
C SER A 137 2.80 4.91 10.30
N SER A 138 2.03 6.00 10.20
CA SER A 138 0.57 6.00 10.30
C SER A 138 -0.01 7.25 9.65
N ARG A 139 -1.29 7.22 9.28
CA ARG A 139 -2.09 8.44 9.08
C ARG A 139 -2.18 9.26 10.39
N PRO A 140 -2.43 10.58 10.32
CA PRO A 140 -2.50 11.45 11.50
C PRO A 140 -3.79 11.23 12.30
N LEU A 141 -3.90 10.10 13.00
CA LEU A 141 -4.97 9.84 13.95
C LEU A 141 -4.54 10.32 15.34
N ASN A 142 -5.46 10.98 16.04
CA ASN A 142 -5.22 11.58 17.37
C ASN A 142 -4.53 10.61 18.35
N VAL A 143 -4.94 9.35 18.37
CA VAL A 143 -4.35 8.32 19.24
C VAL A 143 -2.84 8.16 19.01
N PHE A 144 -2.38 8.18 17.75
CA PHE A 144 -0.96 8.03 17.45
C PHE A 144 -0.19 9.34 17.72
N GLU A 145 -0.80 10.49 17.46
CA GLU A 145 -0.21 11.79 17.78
C GLU A 145 -0.06 12.00 19.30
N ASP A 146 -1.04 11.57 20.09
CA ASP A 146 -1.02 11.67 21.55
C ASP A 146 0.09 10.84 22.19
N PHE A 147 0.39 9.67 21.61
CA PHE A 147 1.42 8.74 22.09
C PHE A 147 2.81 9.06 21.54
N PHE A 148 2.94 9.38 20.26
CA PHE A 148 4.23 9.46 19.55
C PHE A 148 4.53 10.84 18.95
N GLY A 149 3.54 11.70 18.75
CA GLY A 149 3.65 12.97 18.02
C GLY A 149 4.12 14.18 18.83
N LYS A 150 4.25 14.06 20.16
CA LYS A 150 4.60 15.17 21.06
C LYS A 150 6.02 15.74 20.88
N ASN A 151 6.92 14.97 20.26
CA ASN A 151 8.30 15.38 20.05
C ASN A 151 8.58 15.60 18.55
N PRO A 152 8.73 16.86 18.09
CA PRO A 152 9.05 17.16 16.69
C PRO A 152 10.39 16.58 16.21
N ALA A 153 11.34 16.30 17.12
CA ALA A 153 12.63 15.72 16.75
C ALA A 153 12.54 14.23 16.37
N THR A 154 11.46 13.55 16.77
CA THR A 154 11.24 12.11 16.50
C THR A 154 10.04 11.88 15.58
N MET A 155 9.44 12.95 15.04
CA MET A 155 8.28 12.89 14.17
C MET A 155 8.60 13.51 12.81
N LEU A 156 8.30 12.78 11.73
CA LEU A 156 8.44 13.25 10.36
C LEU A 156 7.08 13.34 9.70
N VAL A 157 6.66 14.55 9.35
CA VAL A 157 5.42 14.79 8.60
C VAL A 157 5.74 14.78 7.11
N ILE A 158 5.44 13.64 6.45
CA ILE A 158 5.89 13.35 5.09
C ILE A 158 5.34 14.36 4.06
N HIS A 159 4.04 14.71 4.11
CA HIS A 159 3.43 15.59 3.11
C HIS A 159 4.06 17.00 3.09
N ASN A 160 4.68 17.44 4.19
CA ASN A 160 5.42 18.70 4.27
C ASN A 160 6.83 18.65 3.64
N ARG A 161 7.21 17.51 3.07
CA ARG A 161 8.55 17.26 2.51
C ARG A 161 8.52 16.76 1.07
N THR A 162 7.36 16.42 0.52
CA THR A 162 7.23 15.82 -0.81
C THR A 162 7.06 16.80 -1.96
N LYS A 163 6.88 18.11 -1.71
CA LYS A 163 6.60 19.12 -2.76
C LYS A 163 7.61 19.08 -3.91
N ASN A 164 8.91 19.06 -3.62
CA ASN A 164 9.96 19.05 -4.65
C ASN A 164 10.00 17.72 -5.42
N ASP A 165 9.75 16.61 -4.73
CA ASP A 165 9.69 15.29 -5.36
C ASP A 165 8.47 15.17 -6.29
N ILE A 166 7.32 15.70 -5.87
CA ILE A 166 6.12 15.81 -6.70
C ILE A 166 6.42 16.67 -7.93
N ARG A 167 7.04 17.84 -7.75
CA ARG A 167 7.44 18.71 -8.86
C ARG A 167 8.32 17.94 -9.86
N GLY A 168 9.34 17.24 -9.37
CA GLY A 168 10.23 16.42 -10.21
C GLY A 168 9.50 15.27 -10.91
N PHE A 169 8.58 14.59 -10.21
CA PHE A 169 7.72 13.56 -10.77
C PHE A 169 6.86 14.09 -11.93
N VAL A 170 6.13 15.18 -11.70
CA VAL A 170 5.25 15.81 -12.69
C VAL A 170 6.09 16.24 -13.90
N GLN A 171 7.19 16.95 -13.66
CA GLN A 171 8.11 17.38 -14.71
C GLN A 171 8.58 16.19 -15.57
N GLY A 172 9.13 15.15 -14.96
CA GLY A 172 9.62 13.98 -15.69
C GLY A 172 8.52 13.23 -16.44
N ARG A 173 7.30 13.16 -15.90
CA ARG A 173 6.17 12.51 -16.58
C ARG A 173 5.67 13.31 -17.79
N MET A 174 5.65 14.64 -17.69
CA MET A 174 5.24 15.52 -18.77
C MET A 174 6.31 15.57 -19.87
N GLU A 175 7.59 15.68 -19.51
CA GLU A 175 8.71 15.71 -20.46
C GLU A 175 8.86 14.46 -21.33
N ASN A 176 8.45 13.31 -20.79
CA ASN A 176 8.42 12.05 -21.51
C ASN A 176 7.24 11.93 -22.50
N HIS A 177 6.29 12.88 -22.50
CA HIS A 177 5.18 12.89 -23.45
C HIS A 177 5.61 13.52 -24.79
N PRO A 178 5.38 12.89 -25.96
CA PRO A 178 5.84 13.40 -27.25
C PRO A 178 5.38 14.84 -27.55
N ARG A 179 4.10 15.13 -27.29
CA ARG A 179 3.50 16.46 -27.53
C ARG A 179 3.94 17.54 -26.54
N TRP A 180 4.59 17.18 -25.42
CA TRP A 180 5.01 18.17 -24.42
C TRP A 180 6.15 19.06 -24.92
N ARG A 181 7.02 18.56 -25.80
CA ARG A 181 8.11 19.38 -26.35
C ARG A 181 7.60 20.46 -27.29
N GLU A 182 6.63 20.08 -28.12
CA GLU A 182 5.96 20.95 -29.10
C GLU A 182 4.98 21.93 -28.45
N TRP A 183 4.58 21.67 -27.21
CA TRP A 183 3.73 22.57 -26.43
C TRP A 183 4.39 23.94 -26.25
N SER A 184 3.74 24.97 -26.79
CA SER A 184 4.17 26.36 -26.77
C SER A 184 3.52 27.12 -25.60
N PRO A 185 4.30 27.79 -24.74
CA PRO A 185 3.76 28.56 -23.62
C PRO A 185 3.19 29.90 -24.11
N GLU A 186 1.94 29.91 -24.55
CA GLU A 186 1.26 31.16 -24.96
C GLU A 186 0.62 31.89 -23.78
N SER A 187 -0.14 31.17 -22.95
CA SER A 187 -0.89 31.72 -21.81
C SER A 187 -0.32 31.32 -20.44
N MET A 188 0.53 30.30 -20.39
CA MET A 188 1.07 29.71 -19.18
C MET A 188 2.38 29.01 -19.53
N THR A 189 3.38 29.13 -18.67
CA THR A 189 4.66 28.41 -18.85
C THR A 189 4.57 26.96 -18.37
N LYS A 190 5.48 26.12 -18.88
CA LYS A 190 5.58 24.71 -18.44
C LYS A 190 5.85 24.62 -16.93
N ASP A 191 6.74 25.48 -16.44
CA ASP A 191 7.11 25.53 -15.03
C ASP A 191 5.97 26.02 -14.13
N GLU A 192 5.18 27.01 -14.57
CA GLU A 192 3.99 27.45 -13.82
C GLU A 192 2.98 26.31 -13.66
N LEU A 193 2.70 25.56 -14.72
CA LEU A 193 1.79 24.41 -14.65
C LEU A 193 2.31 23.34 -13.68
N ILE A 194 3.59 22.99 -13.79
CA ILE A 194 4.22 21.98 -12.92
C ILE A 194 4.20 22.42 -11.45
N ASN A 195 4.50 23.69 -11.19
CA ASN A 195 4.50 24.24 -9.83
C ASN A 195 3.08 24.28 -9.24
N ASP A 196 2.07 24.66 -10.01
CA ASP A 196 0.67 24.69 -9.54
C ASP A 196 0.19 23.28 -9.17
N ILE A 197 0.52 22.26 -9.98
CA ILE A 197 0.22 20.86 -9.64
C ILE A 197 0.92 20.45 -8.34
N ALA A 198 2.21 20.79 -8.18
CA ALA A 198 2.96 20.45 -6.98
C ALA A 198 2.44 21.16 -5.71
N GLU A 199 1.86 22.35 -5.86
CA GLU A 199 1.23 23.10 -4.78
C GLU A 199 -0.14 22.53 -4.41
N ARG A 200 -1.03 22.33 -5.39
CA ARG A 200 -2.37 21.78 -5.17
C ARG A 200 -2.37 20.34 -4.69
N ALA A 201 -1.30 19.59 -4.94
CA ALA A 201 -1.17 18.23 -4.44
C ALA A 201 -1.09 18.17 -2.91
N GLU A 202 -0.73 19.25 -2.21
CA GLU A 202 -0.59 19.30 -0.75
C GLU A 202 0.24 18.12 -0.17
N GLY A 203 1.25 17.70 -0.94
CA GLY A 203 2.12 16.59 -0.60
C GLY A 203 1.57 15.18 -0.87
N VAL A 204 0.37 15.07 -1.44
CA VAL A 204 -0.31 13.81 -1.80
C VAL A 204 0.07 13.35 -3.20
N PHE A 205 0.99 12.38 -3.28
CA PHE A 205 1.47 11.82 -4.55
C PHE A 205 0.37 11.22 -5.43
N LEU A 206 -0.64 10.59 -4.82
CA LEU A 206 -1.75 9.99 -5.59
C LEU A 206 -2.52 11.06 -6.37
N TRP A 207 -2.77 12.23 -5.74
CA TRP A 207 -3.43 13.34 -6.41
C TRP A 207 -2.58 13.82 -7.58
N ALA A 208 -1.29 14.08 -7.35
CA ALA A 208 -0.37 14.50 -8.41
C ALA A 208 -0.29 13.49 -9.56
N PHE A 209 -0.30 12.20 -9.26
CA PHE A 209 -0.34 11.12 -10.24
C PHE A 209 -1.60 11.19 -11.12
N LEU A 210 -2.78 11.28 -10.51
CA LEU A 210 -4.07 11.32 -11.21
C LEU A 210 -4.22 12.57 -12.07
N VAL A 211 -3.85 13.73 -11.53
CA VAL A 211 -3.88 15.01 -12.27
C VAL A 211 -2.90 15.00 -13.43
N THR A 212 -1.66 14.54 -13.21
CA THR A 212 -0.66 14.43 -14.28
C THR A 212 -1.15 13.48 -15.38
N ARG A 213 -1.82 12.38 -15.02
CA ARG A 213 -2.41 11.46 -16.00
C ARG A 213 -3.49 12.15 -16.83
N SER A 214 -4.42 12.86 -16.20
CA SER A 214 -5.47 13.63 -16.89
C SER A 214 -4.90 14.68 -17.85
N LEU A 215 -3.84 15.39 -17.45
CA LEU A 215 -3.17 16.36 -18.32
C LEU A 215 -2.44 15.70 -19.49
N ARG A 216 -1.84 14.52 -19.29
CA ARG A 216 -1.22 13.74 -20.38
C ARG A 216 -2.24 13.21 -21.38
N GLU A 217 -3.44 12.85 -20.93
CA GLU A 217 -4.57 12.55 -21.82
C GLU A 217 -4.96 13.79 -22.63
N GLY A 218 -5.03 14.97 -22.00
CA GLY A 218 -5.22 16.23 -22.71
C GLY A 218 -4.17 16.48 -23.79
N LEU A 219 -2.89 16.26 -23.48
CA LEU A 219 -1.80 16.36 -24.47
C LEU A 219 -1.95 15.35 -25.63
N SER A 220 -2.51 14.18 -25.37
CA SER A 220 -2.79 13.18 -26.42
C SER A 220 -3.94 13.63 -27.33
N ASN A 221 -4.85 14.45 -26.81
CA ASN A 221 -5.97 15.06 -27.53
C ASN A 221 -5.60 16.41 -28.19
N ASP A 222 -4.33 16.81 -28.13
CA ASP A 222 -3.83 18.10 -28.64
C ASP A 222 -4.44 19.33 -27.93
N ASP A 223 -4.80 19.18 -26.64
CA ASP A 223 -5.29 20.27 -25.78
C ASP A 223 -4.29 21.45 -25.79
N SER A 224 -4.79 22.68 -26.00
CA SER A 224 -3.98 23.89 -25.95
C SER A 224 -3.48 24.20 -24.53
N PRO A 225 -2.53 25.13 -24.33
CA PRO A 225 -2.15 25.59 -22.99
C PRO A 225 -3.35 26.07 -22.14
N GLY A 226 -4.32 26.74 -22.78
CA GLY A 226 -5.56 27.17 -22.13
C GLY A 226 -6.47 26.01 -21.74
N ASP A 227 -6.56 24.97 -22.58
CA ASP A 227 -7.36 23.78 -22.29
C ASP A 227 -6.78 22.96 -21.14
N LEU A 228 -5.44 22.77 -21.11
CA LEU A 228 -4.77 22.12 -19.99
C LEU A 228 -4.94 22.90 -18.69
N ARG A 229 -4.92 24.23 -18.76
CA ARG A 229 -5.19 25.08 -17.60
C ARG A 229 -6.64 24.91 -17.12
N ALA A 230 -7.60 25.00 -18.04
CA ALA A 230 -9.02 24.80 -17.72
C ALA A 230 -9.29 23.39 -17.16
N ARG A 231 -8.59 22.36 -17.67
CA ARG A 231 -8.64 21.00 -17.15
C ARG A 231 -8.14 20.95 -15.71
N LEU A 232 -6.97 21.54 -15.41
CA LEU A 232 -6.45 21.61 -14.05
C LEU A 232 -7.40 22.35 -13.10
N ASP A 233 -7.98 23.46 -13.55
CA ASP A 233 -8.89 24.28 -12.73
C ASP A 233 -10.24 23.60 -12.45
N ARG A 234 -10.64 22.60 -13.24
CA ARG A 234 -11.85 21.79 -13.01
C ARG A 234 -11.61 20.62 -12.05
N LEU A 235 -10.37 20.22 -11.84
CA LEU A 235 -10.04 19.08 -10.98
C LEU A 235 -10.11 19.50 -9.51
N PRO A 236 -10.84 18.77 -8.66
CA PRO A 236 -10.88 19.04 -7.22
C PRO A 236 -9.50 18.84 -6.56
N ASN A 237 -9.26 19.57 -5.46
CA ASN A 237 -8.00 19.49 -4.72
C ASN A 237 -7.96 18.32 -3.73
N ASP A 238 -9.11 17.88 -3.22
CA ASP A 238 -9.21 16.71 -2.34
C ASP A 238 -9.40 15.40 -3.13
N LEU A 239 -8.88 14.30 -2.59
CA LEU A 239 -8.93 12.99 -3.25
C LEU A 239 -10.36 12.46 -3.41
N GLU A 240 -11.23 12.67 -2.43
CA GLU A 240 -12.61 12.13 -2.44
C GLU A 240 -13.43 12.78 -3.57
N SER A 241 -13.43 14.10 -3.64
CA SER A 241 -14.07 14.83 -4.73
C SER A 241 -13.43 14.53 -6.08
N LEU A 242 -12.11 14.33 -6.13
CA LEU A 242 -11.42 13.91 -7.35
C LEU A 242 -11.89 12.53 -7.82
N PHE A 243 -11.99 11.54 -6.91
CA PHE A 243 -12.53 10.22 -7.24
C PHE A 243 -13.97 10.31 -7.74
N LYS A 244 -14.81 11.09 -7.05
CA LYS A 244 -16.19 11.35 -7.46
C LYS A 244 -16.27 11.99 -8.84
N HIS A 245 -15.43 12.99 -9.11
CA HIS A 245 -15.32 13.63 -10.42
C HIS A 245 -14.93 12.62 -11.51
N MET A 246 -13.96 11.74 -11.23
CA MET A 246 -13.53 10.70 -12.16
C MET A 246 -14.64 9.69 -12.45
N LEU A 247 -15.33 9.18 -11.42
CA LEU A 247 -16.44 8.24 -11.60
C LEU A 247 -17.61 8.86 -12.35
N ASN A 248 -17.94 10.12 -12.08
CA ASN A 248 -18.98 10.87 -12.79
C ASN A 248 -18.62 11.17 -14.25
N SER A 249 -17.34 11.13 -14.62
CA SER A 249 -16.89 11.33 -16.01
C SER A 249 -17.02 10.07 -16.87
N VAL A 250 -17.29 8.91 -16.26
CA VAL A 250 -17.53 7.66 -16.99
C VAL A 250 -18.87 7.77 -17.72
N ASP A 251 -18.89 7.35 -18.99
CA ASP A 251 -20.11 7.32 -19.81
C ASP A 251 -21.24 6.54 -19.10
N GLU A 252 -22.44 7.11 -19.10
CA GLU A 252 -23.64 6.54 -18.45
C GLU A 252 -23.93 5.11 -18.89
N ILE A 253 -23.60 4.73 -20.13
CA ILE A 253 -23.77 3.36 -20.63
C ILE A 253 -22.97 2.33 -19.82
N TYR A 254 -21.90 2.75 -19.17
CA TYR A 254 -21.04 1.89 -18.37
C TYR A 254 -21.39 1.91 -16.88
N HIS A 255 -22.28 2.78 -16.41
CA HIS A 255 -22.58 2.92 -14.97
C HIS A 255 -23.01 1.60 -14.31
N PRO A 256 -23.92 0.78 -14.89
CA PRO A 256 -24.28 -0.50 -14.29
C PRO A 256 -23.09 -1.44 -14.14
N LYS A 257 -22.21 -1.46 -15.16
CA LYS A 257 -21.00 -2.32 -15.20
C LYS A 257 -19.91 -1.78 -14.27
N MET A 258 -19.79 -0.47 -14.14
CA MET A 258 -18.89 0.20 -13.19
C MET A 258 -19.29 -0.13 -11.75
N ALA A 259 -20.57 0.04 -11.42
CA ALA A 259 -21.10 -0.27 -10.10
C ALA A 259 -20.86 -1.74 -9.73
N GLY A 260 -21.17 -2.68 -10.62
CA GLY A 260 -20.92 -4.11 -10.39
C GLY A 260 -19.45 -4.46 -10.14
N ILE A 261 -18.54 -3.91 -10.94
CA ILE A 261 -17.08 -4.11 -10.76
C ILE A 261 -16.61 -3.55 -9.40
N LEU A 262 -17.02 -2.32 -9.07
CA LEU A 262 -16.62 -1.69 -7.80
C LEU A 262 -17.18 -2.44 -6.59
N GLU A 263 -18.43 -2.90 -6.67
CA GLU A 263 -19.09 -3.64 -5.60
C GLU A 263 -18.47 -5.02 -5.36
N ILE A 264 -18.06 -5.72 -6.41
CA ILE A 264 -17.28 -6.96 -6.29
C ILE A 264 -15.96 -6.70 -5.58
N ALA A 265 -15.22 -5.68 -6.01
CA ALA A 265 -13.93 -5.33 -5.41
C ALA A 265 -14.06 -4.88 -3.95
N LEU A 266 -15.16 -4.20 -3.60
CA LEU A 266 -15.42 -3.66 -2.28
C LEU A 266 -15.78 -4.76 -1.26
N ARG A 267 -16.63 -5.72 -1.68
CA ARG A 267 -17.12 -6.82 -0.83
C ARG A 267 -16.17 -8.00 -0.74
N ALA A 268 -15.21 -8.11 -1.64
CA ALA A 268 -14.23 -9.18 -1.58
C ALA A 268 -13.32 -9.01 -0.36
N ASP A 269 -13.12 -10.10 0.40
CA ASP A 269 -12.20 -10.12 1.55
C ASP A 269 -10.73 -9.95 1.11
N CYS A 270 -10.42 -10.24 -0.15
CA CYS A 270 -9.09 -10.05 -0.74
C CYS A 270 -9.21 -9.78 -2.25
N PRO A 271 -8.16 -9.22 -2.90
CA PRO A 271 -8.13 -9.02 -4.34
C PRO A 271 -8.45 -10.30 -5.12
N LEU A 272 -9.53 -10.25 -5.92
CA LEU A 272 -10.00 -11.39 -6.71
C LEU A 272 -9.29 -11.47 -8.05
N ARG A 273 -9.21 -12.67 -8.60
CA ARG A 273 -8.61 -12.89 -9.92
C ARG A 273 -9.41 -12.17 -11.01
N TRP A 274 -8.72 -11.74 -12.07
CA TRP A 274 -9.33 -11.03 -13.19
C TRP A 274 -10.47 -11.80 -13.87
N GLU A 275 -10.46 -13.15 -13.83
CA GLU A 275 -11.50 -13.97 -14.45
C GLU A 275 -12.87 -13.73 -13.83
N VAL A 276 -12.96 -13.42 -12.53
CA VAL A 276 -14.23 -13.13 -11.85
C VAL A 276 -14.93 -11.94 -12.53
N TYR A 277 -14.16 -10.88 -12.79
CA TYR A 277 -14.64 -9.67 -13.47
C TYR A 277 -14.94 -9.92 -14.95
N ALA A 278 -14.17 -10.81 -15.60
CA ALA A 278 -14.41 -11.21 -16.98
C ALA A 278 -15.76 -11.92 -17.15
N TYR A 279 -16.11 -12.78 -16.20
CA TYR A 279 -17.39 -13.51 -16.19
C TYR A 279 -18.54 -12.61 -15.75
N HIS A 280 -18.34 -11.77 -14.74
CA HIS A 280 -19.35 -10.80 -14.34
C HIS A 280 -19.73 -9.87 -15.49
N ASP A 281 -18.77 -9.45 -16.32
CA ASP A 281 -19.09 -8.64 -17.50
C ASP A 281 -19.93 -9.38 -18.56
N GLN A 282 -19.78 -10.71 -18.69
CA GLN A 282 -20.58 -11.51 -19.62
C GLN A 282 -22.04 -11.66 -19.15
N GLU A 283 -22.27 -11.65 -17.84
CA GLU A 283 -23.61 -11.74 -17.25
C GLU A 283 -24.54 -10.60 -17.68
N TYR A 284 -23.98 -9.41 -17.98
CA TYR A 284 -24.73 -8.28 -18.52
C TYR A 284 -25.20 -8.51 -19.98
N ASP A 285 -24.48 -9.33 -20.74
CA ASP A 285 -24.79 -9.60 -22.14
C ASP A 285 -25.70 -10.85 -22.27
N ASP A 286 -25.53 -11.83 -21.37
CA ASP A 286 -26.28 -13.09 -21.33
C ASP A 286 -26.30 -13.68 -19.91
N SER A 287 -27.46 -13.64 -19.24
CA SER A 287 -27.60 -14.17 -17.87
C SER A 287 -27.34 -15.68 -17.77
N ASP A 288 -27.55 -16.42 -18.87
CA ASP A 288 -27.38 -17.87 -18.94
C ASP A 288 -26.04 -18.28 -19.58
N PHE A 289 -25.08 -17.35 -19.69
CA PHE A 289 -23.80 -17.60 -20.37
C PHE A 289 -23.08 -18.84 -19.81
N TYR A 290 -23.20 -19.08 -18.50
CA TYR A 290 -22.53 -20.17 -17.80
C TYR A 290 -23.00 -21.55 -18.27
N ILE A 291 -24.25 -21.68 -18.74
CA ILE A 291 -24.78 -22.93 -19.32
C ILE A 291 -24.15 -23.21 -20.69
N LYS A 292 -23.75 -22.16 -21.40
CA LYS A 292 -23.18 -22.19 -22.76
C LYS A 292 -21.66 -22.29 -22.75
N LEU A 293 -21.02 -22.26 -21.57
CA LEU A 293 -19.56 -22.34 -21.48
C LEU A 293 -19.07 -23.70 -21.98
N PRO A 294 -18.07 -23.73 -22.89
CA PRO A 294 -17.50 -24.98 -23.33
C PRO A 294 -16.81 -25.69 -22.17
N THR A 295 -16.98 -27.00 -22.09
CA THR A 295 -16.31 -27.87 -21.11
C THR A 295 -14.84 -28.13 -21.46
N THR A 296 -14.40 -27.71 -22.64
CA THR A 296 -13.01 -27.85 -23.09
C THR A 296 -12.12 -26.75 -22.49
N PRO A 297 -10.85 -27.06 -22.21
CA PRO A 297 -9.91 -26.05 -21.73
C PRO A 297 -9.77 -24.89 -22.71
N ILE A 298 -9.78 -23.66 -22.18
CA ILE A 298 -9.55 -22.45 -22.97
C ILE A 298 -8.10 -22.47 -23.48
N THR A 299 -7.91 -22.13 -24.76
CA THR A 299 -6.57 -22.03 -25.33
C THR A 299 -5.78 -20.88 -24.69
N LYS A 300 -4.45 -20.99 -24.67
CA LYS A 300 -3.58 -19.91 -24.14
C LYS A 300 -3.82 -18.56 -24.83
N GLY A 301 -4.06 -18.58 -26.15
CA GLY A 301 -4.34 -17.36 -26.92
C GLY A 301 -5.66 -16.70 -26.52
N GLU A 302 -6.73 -17.49 -26.34
CA GLU A 302 -8.02 -16.99 -25.88
C GLU A 302 -7.95 -16.47 -24.44
N HIS A 303 -7.20 -17.14 -23.56
CA HIS A 303 -6.96 -16.67 -22.21
C HIS A 303 -6.28 -15.29 -22.19
N LEU A 304 -5.21 -15.10 -22.96
CA LEU A 304 -4.51 -13.81 -23.06
C LEU A 304 -5.41 -12.71 -23.64
N ARG A 305 -6.24 -13.04 -24.63
CA ARG A 305 -7.20 -12.11 -25.21
C ARG A 305 -8.23 -11.65 -24.17
N ARG A 306 -8.83 -12.59 -23.43
CA ARG A 306 -9.81 -12.26 -22.38
C ARG A 306 -9.18 -11.44 -21.27
N TYR A 307 -7.95 -11.77 -20.88
CA TYR A 307 -7.19 -10.98 -19.90
C TYR A 307 -7.02 -9.53 -20.35
N ASP A 308 -6.52 -9.27 -21.56
CA ASP A 308 -6.30 -7.89 -22.04
C ASP A 308 -7.64 -7.14 -22.20
N GLN A 309 -8.71 -7.82 -22.62
CA GLN A 309 -10.05 -7.24 -22.67
C GLN A 309 -10.55 -6.82 -21.29
N THR A 310 -10.46 -7.70 -20.29
CA THR A 310 -10.88 -7.40 -18.92
C THR A 310 -10.05 -6.26 -18.33
N ARG A 311 -8.72 -6.27 -18.50
CA ARG A 311 -7.84 -5.20 -18.04
C ARG A 311 -8.24 -3.84 -18.61
N ARG A 312 -8.52 -3.77 -19.92
CA ARG A 312 -8.98 -2.52 -20.56
C ARG A 312 -10.36 -2.09 -20.06
N ARG A 313 -11.29 -3.03 -19.88
CA ARG A 313 -12.65 -2.78 -19.40
C ARG A 313 -12.66 -2.26 -17.96
N VAL A 314 -11.91 -2.89 -17.07
CA VAL A 314 -11.74 -2.43 -15.67
C VAL A 314 -11.19 -1.02 -15.66
N ASN A 315 -10.12 -0.74 -16.41
CA ASN A 315 -9.54 0.60 -16.47
C ASN A 315 -10.52 1.64 -17.03
N ALA A 316 -11.19 1.36 -18.13
CA ALA A 316 -12.12 2.29 -18.78
C ALA A 316 -13.35 2.62 -17.92
N ARG A 317 -13.87 1.63 -17.17
CA ARG A 317 -15.10 1.78 -16.38
C ARG A 317 -14.85 2.34 -14.99
N THR A 318 -13.62 2.28 -14.50
CA THR A 318 -13.27 2.79 -13.16
C THR A 318 -12.28 3.94 -13.22
N MET A 319 -11.94 4.42 -14.42
CA MET A 319 -10.91 5.44 -14.65
C MET A 319 -9.58 5.09 -13.96
N GLY A 320 -9.22 3.81 -13.95
CA GLY A 320 -8.01 3.30 -13.30
C GLY A 320 -7.99 3.46 -11.78
N LEU A 321 -9.15 3.63 -11.12
CA LEU A 321 -9.28 3.50 -9.67
C LEU A 321 -9.18 2.04 -9.21
N LEU A 322 -9.46 1.11 -10.12
CA LEU A 322 -9.04 -0.29 -10.03
C LEU A 322 -7.97 -0.60 -11.08
N GLU A 323 -7.05 -1.49 -10.71
CA GLU A 323 -6.01 -2.00 -11.59
C GLU A 323 -5.98 -3.53 -11.58
N VAL A 324 -5.47 -4.12 -12.66
CA VAL A 324 -5.17 -5.55 -12.71
C VAL A 324 -3.69 -5.70 -12.43
N ASP A 325 -3.37 -6.08 -11.21
CA ASP A 325 -2.01 -6.31 -10.75
C ASP A 325 -1.50 -7.67 -11.23
N ASN A 326 -0.26 -7.69 -11.72
CA ASN A 326 0.42 -8.89 -12.17
C ASN A 326 1.45 -9.39 -11.13
N ASP A 327 1.70 -8.64 -10.06
CA ASP A 327 2.73 -8.94 -9.06
C ASP A 327 2.18 -9.71 -7.84
N GLY A 328 1.30 -10.68 -8.08
CA GLY A 328 0.83 -11.55 -7.01
C GLY A 328 1.99 -12.33 -6.37
N ASP A 329 2.07 -12.32 -5.03
CA ASP A 329 3.06 -12.98 -4.15
C ASP A 329 3.16 -14.53 -4.32
N ASP A 330 2.54 -15.10 -5.34
CA ASP A 330 2.56 -16.54 -5.60
C ASP A 330 3.78 -16.90 -6.47
N GLU A 331 4.89 -17.28 -5.80
CA GLU A 331 6.19 -17.64 -6.40
C GLU A 331 6.10 -18.72 -7.50
N LEU A 332 5.00 -19.46 -7.58
CA LEU A 332 4.81 -20.58 -8.52
C LEU A 332 4.09 -20.19 -9.83
N ALA A 333 3.26 -19.14 -9.83
CA ALA A 333 2.69 -18.49 -11.01
C ALA A 333 1.82 -17.30 -10.57
N PRO A 334 2.25 -16.04 -10.76
CA PRO A 334 1.42 -14.90 -10.38
C PRO A 334 0.15 -14.89 -11.24
N VAL A 335 -0.99 -15.13 -10.60
CA VAL A 335 -2.30 -15.01 -11.24
C VAL A 335 -2.76 -13.57 -11.09
N PRO A 336 -3.02 -12.83 -12.19
CA PRO A 336 -3.37 -11.43 -12.09
C PRO A 336 -4.67 -11.19 -11.33
N ARG A 337 -4.68 -10.19 -10.43
CA ARG A 337 -5.80 -9.88 -9.55
C ARG A 337 -6.23 -8.44 -9.72
N VAL A 338 -7.52 -8.17 -9.58
CA VAL A 338 -8.04 -6.80 -9.57
C VAL A 338 -7.99 -6.28 -8.14
N GLN A 339 -7.37 -5.11 -7.97
CA GLN A 339 -7.26 -4.41 -6.70
C GLN A 339 -7.50 -2.91 -6.86
N PHE A 340 -7.76 -2.23 -5.75
CA PHE A 340 -7.80 -0.77 -5.72
C PHE A 340 -6.42 -0.19 -5.98
N LEU A 341 -6.34 0.84 -6.83
CA LEU A 341 -5.11 1.59 -7.09
C LEU A 341 -4.48 2.09 -5.77
N HIS A 342 -5.33 2.48 -4.82
CA HIS A 342 -4.91 2.90 -3.49
C HIS A 342 -6.01 2.66 -2.47
N ARG A 343 -5.64 2.39 -1.21
CA ARG A 343 -6.60 2.18 -0.11
C ARG A 343 -7.61 3.31 0.04
N THR A 344 -7.19 4.57 -0.16
CA THR A 344 -8.09 5.74 -0.08
C THR A 344 -9.28 5.66 -1.03
N VAL A 345 -9.15 4.97 -2.17
CA VAL A 345 -10.27 4.73 -3.09
C VAL A 345 -11.30 3.82 -2.43
N ARG A 346 -10.86 2.74 -1.77
CA ARG A 346 -11.73 1.83 -1.03
C ARG A 346 -12.39 2.55 0.15
N ASP A 347 -11.62 3.31 0.92
CA ASP A 347 -12.13 4.10 2.05
C ASP A 347 -13.24 5.06 1.58
N PHE A 348 -13.03 5.76 0.46
CA PHE A 348 -14.01 6.65 -0.17
C PHE A 348 -15.30 5.93 -0.57
N LEU A 349 -15.21 4.75 -1.19
CA LEU A 349 -16.39 3.96 -1.61
C LEU A 349 -17.19 3.38 -0.43
N LEU A 350 -16.63 3.35 0.78
CA LEU A 350 -17.34 2.95 2.00
C LEU A 350 -18.04 4.13 2.71
N THR A 351 -17.82 5.36 2.24
CA THR A 351 -18.48 6.54 2.83
C THR A 351 -19.96 6.57 2.49
N ALA A 352 -20.77 7.19 3.34
CA ALA A 352 -22.23 7.27 3.14
C ALA A 352 -22.65 8.17 1.94
N GLU A 353 -21.71 8.89 1.34
CA GLU A 353 -21.95 9.78 0.19
C GLU A 353 -21.84 9.08 -1.17
N MET A 354 -21.39 7.82 -1.19
CA MET A 354 -21.25 6.94 -2.35
C MET A 354 -22.12 5.70 -2.17
#